data_AF-A0A537NZ87-F1
#
_entry.id   AF-A0A537NZ87-F1
#
_cell.length_a   1.000
_cell.length_b   1.000
_cell.length_c   1.000
_cell.angle_alpha   90.00
_cell.angle_beta   90.00
_cell.angle_gamma   90.00
#
_symmetry.space_group_name_H-M   'P 1'
#
loop_
_entity.id
_entity.type
_entity.pdbx_description
1 polymer ?
#
loop_
_entity_poly.entity_id
_entity_poly.type
_entity_poly.pdbx_seq_one_letter_code
_entity_poly.pdbx_strand_id
1 'polypeptide(L)'
;MHTPPRILAVDDMPENLEILRVRLEANGYEVVTASDGEEGLAAARRLTPDLILLDVMMPKRDGISVVRELKADPALRTIPVVLVTAISDTRDVVEGLDAGGDDYLSKPFEHSALLARVRSMLRQKVLHDKVQELAESLASWNQTLEQKVAAQISEIERVNRLRRFLPEQVANLVVASSEADDPLKSHRREVTVVFCDLRGFTAFAEIAEPEEVMNVLAEYHACLGGLVDRHEGTLERFIGDGLLVVFNDPLPCADHTERAVHMAIAMRDAVGELSARWQRQGHSLGFGIGIARGHATIGKIGFDRRSDYAVIGSVPNLAARLCDEAKAGQILASQRAFIPIEPYVEARPLGELKLKGFHRPMAAFDIARWLT
;
A
#
# COMPACT_ATOMS: atom_id res chain seq x y z
N MET A 1 27.92 21.16 24.36
CA MET A 1 28.83 21.25 25.52
C MET A 1 29.92 22.27 25.21
N HIS A 2 30.38 23.05 26.20
CA HIS A 2 31.48 23.99 26.00
C HIS A 2 32.83 23.27 25.97
N THR A 3 33.83 23.92 25.36
CA THR A 3 35.22 23.45 25.31
C THR A 3 36.15 24.58 25.77
N PRO A 4 36.70 24.53 27.00
CA PRO A 4 36.49 23.51 28.03
C PRO A 4 35.06 23.53 28.64
N PRO A 5 34.61 22.45 29.30
CA PRO A 5 33.32 22.43 29.97
C PRO A 5 33.18 23.54 31.00
N ARG A 6 32.02 24.20 30.99
CA ARG A 6 31.73 25.31 31.90
C ARG A 6 30.94 24.83 33.11
N ILE A 7 31.47 25.05 34.30
CA ILE A 7 30.84 24.69 35.58
C ILE A 7 30.46 25.97 36.32
N LEU A 8 29.20 26.08 36.72
CA LEU A 8 28.74 27.14 37.61
C LEU A 8 28.79 26.64 39.05
N ALA A 9 29.60 27.26 39.90
CA ALA A 9 29.63 27.01 41.35
C ALA A 9 28.86 28.11 42.09
N VAL A 10 27.90 27.72 42.92
CA VAL A 10 27.03 28.65 43.66
C VAL A 10 27.12 28.34 45.15
N ASP A 11 27.60 29.28 45.95
CA ASP A 11 27.84 29.14 47.39
C ASP A 11 27.98 30.54 48.00
N ASP A 12 27.48 30.75 49.21
CA ASP A 12 27.51 32.07 49.88
C ASP A 12 28.84 32.37 50.58
N MET A 13 29.67 31.35 50.80
CA MET A 13 30.98 31.50 51.41
C MET A 13 32.07 31.64 50.33
N PRO A 14 32.79 32.78 50.27
CA PRO A 14 33.85 33.00 49.26
C PRO A 14 34.96 31.94 49.29
N GLU A 15 35.25 31.38 50.48
CA GLU A 15 36.24 30.32 50.66
C GLU A 15 35.84 29.02 49.95
N ASN A 16 34.56 28.63 49.99
CA ASN A 16 34.05 27.45 49.31
C ASN A 16 34.13 27.61 47.79
N LEU A 17 33.72 28.78 47.29
CA LEU A 17 33.81 29.13 45.86
C LEU A 17 35.26 29.06 45.36
N GLU A 18 36.20 29.60 46.13
CA GLU A 18 37.63 29.59 45.77
C GLU A 18 38.20 28.17 45.75
N ILE A 19 37.82 27.31 46.72
CA ILE A 19 38.23 25.90 46.73
C ILE A 19 37.69 25.16 45.50
N LEU A 20 36.41 25.35 45.16
CA LEU A 20 35.81 24.73 43.97
C LEU A 20 36.49 25.22 42.70
N ARG A 21 36.71 26.53 42.57
CA ARG A 21 37.37 27.16 41.42
C ARG A 21 38.77 26.60 41.20
N VAL A 22 39.65 26.67 42.20
CA VAL A 22 41.04 26.20 42.10
C VAL A 22 41.10 24.72 41.75
N ARG A 23 40.28 23.88 42.40
CA ARG A 23 40.28 22.43 42.16
C ARG A 23 39.80 22.08 40.75
N LEU A 24 38.77 22.73 40.25
CA LEU A 24 38.18 22.43 38.95
C LEU A 24 38.99 23.03 37.78
N GLU A 25 39.47 24.27 37.92
CA GLU A 25 40.34 24.90 36.91
C GLU A 25 41.64 24.11 36.71
N ALA A 26 42.24 23.60 37.80
CA ALA A 26 43.42 22.74 37.72
C ALA A 26 43.19 21.44 36.92
N ASN A 27 41.92 21.05 36.70
CA ASN A 27 41.52 19.88 35.92
C ASN A 27 40.94 20.24 34.54
N GLY A 28 41.13 21.49 34.09
CA GLY A 28 40.77 21.92 32.74
C GLY A 28 39.30 22.27 32.54
N TYR A 29 38.59 22.64 33.61
CA TYR A 29 37.23 23.17 33.53
C TYR A 29 37.24 24.71 33.55
N GLU A 30 36.31 25.33 32.83
CA GLU A 30 36.01 26.76 33.02
C GLU A 30 35.04 26.89 34.19
N VAL A 31 35.40 27.65 35.22
CA VAL A 31 34.55 27.83 36.41
C VAL A 31 34.02 29.24 36.47
N VAL A 32 32.71 29.36 36.63
CA VAL A 32 32.04 30.62 36.94
C VAL A 32 31.45 30.49 38.33
N THR A 33 31.59 31.53 39.15
CA THR A 33 31.07 31.53 40.52
C THR A 33 29.86 32.45 40.66
N ALA A 34 29.01 32.16 41.63
CA ALA A 34 27.92 33.02 42.07
C ALA A 34 27.78 32.93 43.59
N SER A 35 27.47 34.05 44.23
CA SER A 35 27.53 34.21 45.69
C SER A 35 26.18 33.99 46.39
N ASP A 36 25.11 33.81 45.63
CA ASP A 36 23.79 33.43 46.14
C ASP A 36 22.93 32.80 45.03
N GLY A 37 21.76 32.28 45.43
CA GLY A 37 20.85 31.60 44.51
C GLY A 37 20.27 32.49 43.39
N GLU A 38 20.12 33.80 43.61
CA GLU A 38 19.63 34.73 42.57
C GLU A 38 20.70 34.98 41.52
N GLU A 39 21.93 35.25 41.95
CA GLU A 39 23.07 35.39 41.06
C GLU A 39 23.32 34.08 40.29
N GLY A 40 23.21 32.93 40.97
CA GLY A 40 23.36 31.61 40.36
C GLY A 40 22.34 31.36 39.26
N LEU A 41 21.06 31.65 39.51
CA LEU A 41 20.00 31.48 38.51
C LEU A 41 20.16 32.44 37.33
N ALA A 42 20.52 33.70 37.59
CA ALA A 42 20.79 34.68 36.55
C ALA A 42 22.00 34.27 35.68
N ALA A 43 23.06 33.73 36.30
CA ALA A 43 24.22 33.19 35.62
C ALA A 43 23.86 31.95 34.78
N ALA A 44 23.04 31.03 35.31
CA ALA A 44 22.60 29.84 34.59
C ALA A 44 21.84 30.19 33.30
N ARG A 45 20.92 31.16 33.36
CA ARG A 45 20.19 31.67 32.18
C ARG A 45 21.11 32.31 31.15
N ARG A 46 22.08 33.10 31.61
CA ARG A 46 22.97 33.86 30.73
C ARG A 46 24.03 32.98 30.07
N LEU A 47 24.58 32.02 30.81
CA LEU A 47 25.81 31.31 30.44
C LEU A 47 25.59 29.85 30.05
N THR A 48 24.39 29.31 30.31
CA THR A 48 23.98 27.92 30.02
C THR A 48 25.08 26.90 30.35
N PRO A 49 25.53 26.84 31.62
CA PRO A 49 26.66 26.00 32.01
C PRO A 49 26.41 24.52 31.72
N ASP A 50 27.50 23.75 31.60
CA ASP A 50 27.43 22.30 31.39
C ASP A 50 27.14 21.52 32.68
N LEU A 51 27.36 22.13 33.84
CA LEU A 51 27.08 21.58 35.16
C LEU A 51 26.91 22.71 36.17
N ILE A 52 26.03 22.52 37.15
CA ILE A 52 25.90 23.42 38.29
C ILE A 52 26.29 22.66 39.57
N LEU A 53 27.20 23.23 40.36
CA LEU A 53 27.47 22.83 41.73
C LEU A 53 26.80 23.86 42.64
N LEU A 54 25.87 23.42 43.48
CA LEU A 54 24.98 24.33 44.18
C LEU A 54 24.94 24.02 45.68
N ASP A 55 25.30 24.99 46.52
CA ASP A 55 25.06 24.88 47.94
C ASP A 55 23.56 24.82 48.23
N VAL A 56 23.18 23.94 49.15
CA VAL A 56 21.80 23.82 49.62
C VAL A 56 21.47 24.96 50.57
N MET A 57 22.41 25.35 51.43
CA MET A 57 22.17 26.29 52.53
C MET A 57 22.78 27.66 52.19
N MET A 58 21.97 28.57 51.67
CA MET A 58 22.40 29.95 51.33
C MET A 58 21.42 31.00 51.87
N PRO A 59 21.89 32.21 52.25
CA PRO A 59 21.06 33.36 52.56
C PRO A 59 20.18 33.78 51.36
N LYS A 60 19.07 34.45 51.66
CA LYS A 60 18.04 34.94 50.71
C LYS A 60 17.24 33.83 50.03
N ARG A 61 17.92 32.93 49.32
CA ARG A 61 17.28 31.90 48.50
C ARG A 61 18.05 30.59 48.58
N ASP A 62 17.39 29.57 49.13
CA ASP A 62 17.98 28.25 49.33
C ASP A 62 18.21 27.50 48.00
N GLY A 63 19.16 26.56 48.02
CA GLY A 63 19.54 25.80 46.83
C GLY A 63 18.42 24.92 46.26
N ILE A 64 17.54 24.39 47.10
CA ILE A 64 16.43 23.53 46.65
C ILE A 64 15.44 24.35 45.81
N SER A 65 15.12 25.57 46.24
CA SER A 65 14.30 26.54 45.52
C SER A 65 14.95 26.98 44.21
N VAL A 66 16.28 27.00 44.13
CA VAL A 66 17.01 27.23 42.87
C VAL A 66 16.88 26.02 41.93
N VAL A 67 17.04 24.79 42.43
CA VAL A 67 16.84 23.56 41.63
C VAL A 67 15.45 23.53 41.01
N ARG A 68 14.39 23.77 41.81
CA ARG A 68 13.00 23.76 41.32
C ARG A 68 12.81 24.72 40.14
N GLU A 69 13.37 25.92 40.22
CA GLU A 69 13.25 26.89 39.12
C GLU A 69 14.12 26.53 37.91
N LEU A 70 15.31 25.97 38.11
CA LEU A 70 16.13 25.46 37.01
C LEU A 70 15.39 24.33 36.25
N LYS A 71 14.74 23.42 36.97
CA LYS A 71 14.01 22.30 36.37
C LYS A 71 12.65 22.69 35.78
N ALA A 72 12.05 23.79 36.25
CA ALA A 72 10.85 24.35 35.65
C ALA A 72 11.11 25.06 34.32
N ASP A 73 12.33 25.58 34.10
CA ASP A 73 12.72 26.27 32.87
C ASP A 73 13.09 25.26 31.76
N PRO A 74 12.36 25.22 30.63
CA PRO A 74 12.65 24.27 29.55
C PRO A 74 14.07 24.39 28.97
N ALA A 75 14.68 25.57 29.05
CA ALA A 75 16.02 25.81 28.54
C ALA A 75 17.13 25.38 29.52
N LEU A 76 16.81 25.24 30.81
CA LEU A 76 17.79 24.93 31.86
C LEU A 76 17.59 23.56 32.51
N ARG A 77 16.41 22.95 32.37
CA ARG A 77 16.05 21.69 33.06
C ARG A 77 16.97 20.51 32.76
N THR A 78 17.63 20.53 31.61
CA THR A 78 18.58 19.49 31.18
C THR A 78 19.99 19.70 31.72
N ILE A 79 20.28 20.85 32.34
CA ILE A 79 21.57 21.12 32.97
C ILE A 79 21.65 20.26 34.24
N PRO A 80 22.69 19.42 34.39
CA PRO A 80 22.86 18.63 35.59
C PRO A 80 23.20 19.52 36.79
N VAL A 81 22.59 19.24 37.93
CA VAL A 81 22.81 19.97 39.19
C VAL A 81 23.30 19.00 40.26
N VAL A 82 24.49 19.27 40.81
CA VAL A 82 25.04 18.54 41.96
C VAL A 82 24.92 19.43 43.18
N LEU A 83 24.17 18.95 44.16
CA LEU A 83 23.98 19.63 45.43
C LEU A 83 25.22 19.47 46.31
N VAL A 84 25.72 20.54 46.90
CA VAL A 84 26.87 20.52 47.80
C VAL A 84 26.38 20.88 49.21
N THR A 85 26.34 19.94 50.14
CA THR A 85 25.68 20.13 51.46
C THR A 85 26.52 19.62 52.62
N ALA A 86 26.23 19.98 53.87
CA ALA A 86 26.91 19.47 55.06
C ALA A 86 26.50 18.00 55.39
N ILE A 87 27.40 17.27 56.08
CA ILE A 87 27.22 15.84 56.43
C ILE A 87 25.97 15.54 57.29
N SER A 88 25.40 16.53 58.01
CA SER A 88 24.30 16.36 58.97
C SER A 88 22.90 16.29 58.35
N ASP A 89 22.72 16.63 57.08
CA ASP A 89 21.41 17.00 56.54
C ASP A 89 20.89 16.01 55.49
N THR A 90 20.69 14.75 55.91
CA THR A 90 20.11 13.70 55.05
C THR A 90 18.73 14.08 54.50
N ARG A 91 17.95 14.89 55.24
CA ARG A 91 16.64 15.38 54.78
C ARG A 91 16.77 16.33 53.59
N ASP A 92 17.74 17.23 53.63
CA ASP A 92 17.93 18.26 52.61
C ASP A 92 18.50 17.64 51.31
N VAL A 93 19.31 16.59 51.42
CA VAL A 93 19.72 15.78 50.26
C VAL A 93 18.52 15.16 49.57
N VAL A 94 17.63 14.52 50.34
CA VAL A 94 16.43 13.87 49.78
C VAL A 94 15.53 14.91 49.13
N GLU A 95 15.23 16.01 49.83
CA GLU A 95 14.40 17.07 49.29
C GLU A 95 14.99 17.71 48.03
N GLY A 96 16.31 17.91 48.01
CA GLY A 96 17.01 18.47 46.85
C GLY A 96 17.02 17.53 45.63
N LEU A 97 17.15 16.21 45.84
CA LEU A 97 17.01 15.23 44.76
C LEU A 97 15.56 15.14 44.26
N ASP A 98 14.57 15.16 45.17
CA ASP A 98 13.14 15.16 44.82
C ASP A 98 12.72 16.46 44.09
N ALA A 99 13.40 17.57 44.37
CA ALA A 99 13.26 18.83 43.64
C ALA A 99 13.84 18.76 42.21
N GLY A 100 14.59 17.70 41.88
CA GLY A 100 15.20 17.45 40.58
C GLY A 100 16.72 17.57 40.55
N GLY A 101 17.40 17.62 41.71
CA GLY A 101 18.86 17.51 41.75
C GLY A 101 19.32 16.17 41.18
N ASP A 102 20.43 16.18 40.44
CA ASP A 102 20.92 15.01 39.71
C ASP A 102 21.89 14.17 40.56
N ASP A 103 22.61 14.81 41.48
CA ASP A 103 23.50 14.14 42.45
C ASP A 103 23.77 15.06 43.66
N TYR A 104 24.51 14.57 44.64
CA TYR A 104 24.98 15.37 45.77
C TYR A 104 26.43 15.06 46.19
N LEU A 105 27.01 15.99 46.92
CA LEU A 105 28.36 15.91 47.49
C LEU A 105 28.36 16.52 48.90
N SER A 106 28.82 15.76 49.89
CA SER A 106 28.86 16.22 51.28
C SER A 106 30.15 17.00 51.61
N LYS A 107 30.03 18.08 52.39
CA LYS A 107 31.12 18.91 52.92
C LYS A 107 31.56 18.35 54.30
N PRO A 108 32.87 18.26 54.59
CA PRO A 108 34.00 18.53 53.68
C PRO A 108 34.18 17.41 52.65
N PHE A 109 34.49 17.77 51.39
CA PHE A 109 34.71 16.82 50.30
C PHE A 109 36.18 16.70 49.90
N GLU A 110 36.57 15.47 49.56
CA GLU A 110 37.85 15.19 48.91
C GLU A 110 37.85 15.63 47.43
N HIS A 111 39.03 15.99 46.93
CA HIS A 111 39.21 16.39 45.53
C HIS A 111 38.79 15.29 44.55
N SER A 112 39.12 14.03 44.86
CA SER A 112 38.76 12.84 44.09
C SER A 112 37.24 12.67 43.95
N ALA A 113 36.50 12.86 45.04
CA ALA A 113 35.04 12.74 45.09
C ALA A 113 34.36 13.82 44.23
N LEU A 114 34.80 15.07 44.34
CA LEU A 114 34.32 16.19 43.50
C LEU A 114 34.50 15.87 42.01
N LEU A 115 35.71 15.49 41.59
CA LEU A 115 36.00 15.20 40.19
C LEU A 115 35.25 13.96 39.67
N ALA A 116 35.00 12.96 40.52
CA ALA A 116 34.21 11.80 40.13
C ALA A 116 32.76 12.20 39.79
N ARG A 117 32.13 13.01 40.65
CA ARG A 117 30.77 13.53 40.45
C ARG A 117 30.66 14.38 39.20
N VAL A 118 31.56 15.37 39.05
CA VAL A 118 31.61 16.26 37.88
C VAL A 118 31.75 15.48 36.59
N ARG A 119 32.71 14.55 36.50
CA ARG A 119 32.92 13.74 35.28
C ARG A 119 31.72 12.86 34.96
N SER A 120 31.07 12.28 35.97
CA SER A 120 29.88 11.45 35.78
C SER A 120 28.72 12.26 35.18
N MET A 121 28.44 13.42 35.76
CA MET A 121 27.35 14.29 35.30
C MET A 121 27.60 14.85 33.90
N LEU A 122 28.83 15.29 33.62
CA LEU A 122 29.20 15.77 32.29
C LEU A 122 29.09 14.65 31.23
N ARG A 123 29.44 13.41 31.58
CA ARG A 123 29.27 12.25 30.68
C ARG A 123 27.79 11.96 30.40
N GLN A 124 26.93 12.05 31.41
CA GLN A 124 25.49 11.86 31.24
C GLN A 124 24.89 12.94 30.35
N LYS A 125 25.31 14.21 30.52
CA LYS A 125 24.90 15.31 29.63
C LYS A 125 25.27 15.04 28.18
N VAL A 126 26.50 14.62 27.90
CA VAL A 126 26.94 14.30 26.53
C VAL A 126 26.09 13.19 25.91
N LEU A 127 25.77 12.14 26.67
CA LEU A 127 24.92 11.05 26.18
C LEU A 127 23.49 11.53 25.91
N HIS A 128 22.93 12.35 26.79
CA HIS A 128 21.60 12.92 26.61
C HIS A 128 21.53 13.82 25.36
N ASP A 129 22.50 14.74 25.21
CA ASP A 129 22.64 15.60 24.05
C ASP A 129 22.73 14.76 22.76
N LYS A 130 23.46 13.63 22.78
CA LYS A 130 23.62 12.76 21.61
C LYS A 130 22.34 11.99 21.25
N VAL A 131 21.60 11.50 22.25
CA VAL A 131 20.31 10.81 22.02
C VAL A 131 19.31 11.76 21.37
N GLN A 132 19.28 13.01 21.82
CA GLN A 132 18.41 14.04 21.26
C GLN A 132 18.75 14.32 19.79
N GLU A 133 20.03 14.52 19.47
CA GLU A 133 20.53 14.74 18.10
C GLU A 133 20.17 13.56 17.16
N LEU A 134 20.32 12.32 17.65
CA LEU A 134 19.96 11.12 16.89
C LEU A 134 18.45 11.01 16.67
N ALA A 135 17.64 11.35 17.67
CA ALA A 135 16.18 11.31 17.55
C ALA A 135 15.67 12.31 16.50
N GLU A 136 16.21 13.52 16.49
CA GLU A 136 15.88 14.55 15.49
C GLU A 136 16.28 14.11 14.07
N SER A 137 17.47 13.51 13.93
CA SER A 137 17.96 12.97 12.67
C SER A 137 17.07 11.83 12.14
N LEU A 138 16.65 10.92 13.02
CA LEU A 138 15.78 9.80 12.68
C LEU A 138 14.40 10.29 12.19
N ALA A 139 13.83 11.30 12.85
CA ALA A 139 12.54 11.88 12.45
C ALA A 139 12.62 12.49 11.04
N SER A 140 13.67 13.25 10.75
CA SER A 140 13.93 13.82 9.42
C SER A 140 14.09 12.74 8.34
N TRP A 141 14.81 11.67 8.65
CA TRP A 141 15.02 10.57 7.71
C TRP A 141 13.73 9.80 7.42
N ASN A 142 12.92 9.49 8.44
CA ASN A 142 11.62 8.83 8.26
C ASN A 142 10.70 9.64 7.35
N GLN A 143 10.60 10.96 7.56
CA GLN A 143 9.80 11.83 6.71
C GLN A 143 10.27 11.80 5.25
N THR A 144 11.59 11.79 5.02
CA THR A 144 12.16 11.72 3.67
C THR A 144 11.89 10.36 3.01
N LEU A 145 11.98 9.27 3.77
CA LEU A 145 11.69 7.92 3.29
C LEU A 145 10.21 7.76 2.92
N GLU A 146 9.29 8.23 3.76
CA GLU A 146 7.86 8.22 3.47
C GLU A 146 7.53 8.93 2.16
N GLN A 147 8.12 10.11 1.93
CA GLN A 147 7.97 10.86 0.67
C GLN A 147 8.49 10.07 -0.55
N LYS A 148 9.66 9.42 -0.43
CA LYS A 148 10.23 8.62 -1.51
C LYS A 148 9.38 7.38 -1.82
N VAL A 149 8.91 6.69 -0.79
CA VAL A 149 8.05 5.51 -0.92
C VAL A 149 6.73 5.90 -1.59
N ALA A 150 6.08 6.98 -1.15
CA ALA A 150 4.85 7.47 -1.77
C ALA A 150 5.02 7.82 -3.25
N ALA A 151 6.13 8.48 -3.61
CA ALA A 151 6.44 8.82 -4.99
C ALA A 151 6.66 7.56 -5.86
N GLN A 152 7.41 6.57 -5.35
CA GLN A 152 7.63 5.31 -6.06
C GLN A 152 6.35 4.49 -6.23
N ILE A 153 5.50 4.42 -5.20
CA ILE A 153 4.20 3.75 -5.30
C ILE A 153 3.33 4.44 -6.35
N SER A 154 3.25 5.77 -6.36
CA SER A 154 2.48 6.51 -7.37
C SER A 154 3.02 6.29 -8.79
N GLU A 155 4.33 6.19 -8.98
CA GLU A 155 4.96 5.86 -10.26
C GLU A 155 4.57 4.43 -10.71
N ILE A 156 4.68 3.45 -9.81
CA ILE A 156 4.29 2.06 -10.06
C ILE A 156 2.79 1.96 -10.36
N GLU A 157 1.93 2.68 -9.64
CA GLU A 157 0.49 2.74 -9.90
C GLU A 157 0.15 3.45 -11.21
N ARG A 158 0.93 4.47 -11.62
CA ARG A 158 0.75 5.14 -12.92
C ARG A 158 1.14 4.20 -14.07
N VAL A 159 2.20 3.42 -13.89
CA VAL A 159 2.62 2.36 -14.84
C VAL A 159 1.63 1.18 -14.82
N ASN A 160 1.10 0.81 -13.67
CA ASN A 160 0.10 -0.27 -13.53
C ASN A 160 -1.32 0.15 -13.92
N ARG A 161 -1.66 1.44 -13.97
CA ARG A 161 -2.92 1.91 -14.59
C ARG A 161 -2.99 1.57 -16.08
N LEU A 162 -1.85 1.29 -16.72
CA LEU A 162 -1.75 0.76 -18.08
C LEU A 162 -1.81 -0.78 -18.13
N ARG A 163 -1.88 -1.49 -16.99
CA ARG A 163 -2.06 -2.96 -16.92
C ARG A 163 -3.52 -3.42 -16.92
N ARG A 164 -4.48 -2.51 -17.16
CA ARG A 164 -5.92 -2.82 -17.26
C ARG A 164 -6.30 -3.76 -18.44
N PHE A 165 -5.31 -4.41 -19.05
CA PHE A 165 -5.43 -5.30 -20.20
C PHE A 165 -5.15 -6.78 -19.87
N LEU A 166 -4.94 -7.12 -18.59
CA LEU A 166 -4.96 -8.52 -18.15
C LEU A 166 -6.31 -8.81 -17.48
N PRO A 167 -6.96 -9.94 -17.79
CA PRO A 167 -8.15 -10.40 -17.07
C PRO A 167 -7.86 -10.46 -15.56
N GLU A 168 -8.82 -10.11 -14.69
CA GLU A 168 -8.62 -10.02 -13.23
C GLU A 168 -8.05 -11.31 -12.62
N GLN A 169 -8.53 -12.46 -13.12
CA GLN A 169 -8.05 -13.78 -12.71
C GLN A 169 -6.56 -13.99 -13.04
N VAL A 170 -6.07 -13.46 -14.15
CA VAL A 170 -4.65 -13.53 -14.54
C VAL A 170 -3.80 -12.60 -13.65
N ALA A 171 -4.29 -11.40 -13.35
CA ALA A 171 -3.61 -10.46 -12.47
C ALA A 171 -3.39 -11.05 -11.06
N ASN A 172 -4.42 -11.69 -10.51
CA ASN A 172 -4.36 -12.33 -9.19
C ASN A 172 -3.38 -13.50 -9.16
N LEU A 173 -3.32 -14.31 -10.23
CA LEU A 173 -2.37 -15.42 -10.33
C LEU A 173 -0.92 -14.93 -10.39
N VAL A 174 -0.64 -13.86 -11.14
CA VAL A 174 0.72 -13.26 -11.24
C VAL A 174 1.20 -12.73 -9.88
N VAL A 175 0.30 -12.18 -9.07
CA VAL A 175 0.63 -11.71 -7.70
C VAL A 175 0.88 -12.88 -6.74
N ALA A 176 0.14 -13.99 -6.91
CA ALA A 176 0.24 -15.15 -6.02
C ALA A 176 1.37 -16.14 -6.40
N SER A 177 1.89 -16.08 -7.63
CA SER A 177 2.92 -17.00 -8.13
C SER A 177 4.35 -16.57 -7.78
N SER A 178 5.22 -17.56 -7.51
CA SER A 178 6.68 -17.37 -7.48
C SER A 178 7.27 -17.45 -8.90
N GLU A 179 8.46 -16.89 -9.16
CA GLU A 179 9.09 -16.86 -10.49
C GLU A 179 9.23 -18.24 -11.18
N ALA A 180 9.17 -19.34 -10.42
CA ALA A 180 9.28 -20.70 -10.93
C ALA A 180 7.97 -21.27 -11.55
N ASP A 181 6.81 -20.67 -11.24
CA ASP A 181 5.49 -21.12 -11.69
C ASP A 181 4.74 -19.98 -12.39
N ASP A 182 5.28 -19.52 -13.53
CA ASP A 182 4.72 -18.41 -14.30
C ASP A 182 3.38 -18.83 -14.98
N PRO A 183 2.22 -18.34 -14.51
CA PRO A 183 0.91 -18.67 -15.07
C PRO A 183 0.73 -18.13 -16.50
N LEU A 184 1.60 -17.21 -16.95
CA LEU A 184 1.58 -16.63 -18.29
C LEU A 184 2.30 -17.49 -19.33
N LYS A 185 3.00 -18.55 -18.91
CA LYS A 185 3.70 -19.44 -19.85
C LYS A 185 2.71 -20.13 -20.79
N SER A 186 3.08 -20.17 -22.06
CA SER A 186 2.26 -20.85 -23.07
C SER A 186 2.09 -22.33 -22.74
N HIS A 187 0.84 -22.78 -22.73
CA HIS A 187 0.50 -24.17 -22.47
C HIS A 187 -0.74 -24.59 -23.27
N ARG A 188 -0.96 -25.90 -23.38
CA ARG A 188 -2.10 -26.48 -24.10
C ARG A 188 -3.13 -26.97 -23.10
N ARG A 189 -4.37 -26.52 -23.23
CA ARG A 189 -5.48 -26.94 -22.37
C ARG A 189 -6.77 -27.07 -23.17
N GLU A 190 -7.67 -27.94 -22.72
CA GLU A 190 -9.03 -27.96 -23.23
C GLU A 190 -9.85 -26.84 -22.61
N VAL A 191 -10.44 -25.98 -23.43
CA VAL A 191 -11.19 -24.82 -22.99
C VAL A 191 -12.56 -24.79 -23.67
N THR A 192 -13.50 -24.06 -23.05
CA THR A 192 -14.71 -23.62 -23.74
C THR A 192 -14.61 -22.13 -23.99
N VAL A 193 -14.75 -21.74 -25.26
CA VAL A 193 -14.72 -20.34 -25.68
C VAL A 193 -16.15 -19.92 -26.04
N VAL A 194 -16.55 -18.77 -25.49
CA VAL A 194 -17.79 -18.08 -25.80
C VAL A 194 -17.42 -16.80 -26.55
N PHE A 195 -17.98 -16.63 -27.75
CA PHE A 195 -17.88 -15.40 -28.50
C PHE A 195 -19.28 -14.81 -28.63
N CYS A 196 -19.45 -13.53 -28.36
CA CYS A 196 -20.73 -12.86 -28.57
C CYS A 196 -20.56 -11.50 -29.20
N ASP A 197 -21.63 -11.04 -29.86
CA ASP A 197 -21.59 -9.90 -30.76
C ASP A 197 -22.99 -9.29 -30.93
N LEU A 198 -23.07 -7.97 -31.15
CA LEU A 198 -24.34 -7.29 -31.35
C LEU A 198 -24.78 -7.40 -32.82
N ARG A 199 -26.08 -7.62 -33.04
CA ARG A 199 -26.67 -7.64 -34.38
C ARG A 199 -27.17 -6.25 -34.75
N GLY A 200 -26.81 -5.81 -35.96
CA GLY A 200 -27.17 -4.49 -36.45
C GLY A 200 -26.29 -3.35 -35.91
N PHE A 201 -25.26 -3.66 -35.11
CA PHE A 201 -24.40 -2.64 -34.50
C PHE A 201 -23.64 -1.79 -35.52
N THR A 202 -23.07 -2.40 -36.57
CA THR A 202 -22.38 -1.63 -37.62
C THR A 202 -23.31 -0.61 -38.30
N ALA A 203 -24.55 -0.99 -38.60
CA ALA A 203 -25.54 -0.09 -39.19
C ALA A 203 -25.99 1.00 -38.21
N PHE A 204 -26.10 0.66 -36.92
CA PHE A 204 -26.36 1.64 -35.86
C PHE A 204 -25.22 2.66 -35.73
N ALA A 205 -23.97 2.19 -35.66
CA ALA A 205 -22.80 3.04 -35.48
C ALA A 205 -22.50 3.97 -36.68
N GLU A 206 -23.02 3.65 -37.86
CA GLU A 206 -22.93 4.51 -39.05
C GLU A 206 -23.85 5.74 -38.95
N ILE A 207 -24.99 5.61 -38.26
CA ILE A 207 -26.07 6.62 -38.25
C ILE A 207 -26.15 7.36 -36.92
N ALA A 208 -25.78 6.71 -35.82
CA ALA A 208 -25.84 7.27 -34.47
C ALA A 208 -24.67 8.22 -34.20
N GLU A 209 -24.90 9.17 -33.30
CA GLU A 209 -23.83 10.07 -32.85
C GLU A 209 -22.80 9.29 -32.01
N PRO A 210 -21.50 9.67 -32.02
CA PRO A 210 -20.46 8.96 -31.29
C PRO A 210 -20.76 8.76 -29.80
N GLU A 211 -21.40 9.74 -29.16
CA GLU A 211 -21.82 9.68 -27.75
C GLU A 211 -22.88 8.60 -27.52
N GLU A 212 -23.82 8.41 -28.45
CA GLU A 212 -24.84 7.37 -28.38
C GLU A 212 -24.21 5.97 -28.54
N VAL A 213 -23.28 5.83 -29.48
CA VAL A 213 -22.51 4.59 -29.67
C VAL A 213 -21.73 4.23 -28.40
N MET A 214 -21.07 5.22 -27.79
CA MET A 214 -20.32 5.02 -26.55
C MET A 214 -21.24 4.65 -25.37
N ASN A 215 -22.43 5.24 -25.29
CA ASN A 215 -23.41 4.90 -24.25
C ASN A 215 -23.93 3.47 -24.40
N VAL A 216 -24.30 3.04 -25.62
CA VAL A 216 -24.73 1.67 -25.90
C VAL A 216 -23.63 0.68 -25.55
N LEU A 217 -22.40 0.93 -25.98
CA LEU A 217 -21.25 0.07 -25.65
C LEU A 217 -21.00 0.03 -24.14
N ALA A 218 -21.10 1.16 -23.43
CA ALA A 218 -20.90 1.21 -21.98
C ALA A 218 -21.98 0.39 -21.24
N GLU A 219 -23.26 0.52 -21.59
CA GLU A 219 -24.33 -0.29 -21.00
C GLU A 219 -24.16 -1.79 -21.29
N TYR A 220 -23.81 -2.11 -22.54
CA TYR A 220 -23.55 -3.47 -22.99
C TYR A 220 -22.36 -4.11 -22.27
N HIS A 221 -21.20 -3.43 -22.22
CA HIS A 221 -20.00 -3.92 -21.56
C HIS A 221 -20.20 -4.04 -20.03
N ALA A 222 -20.91 -3.11 -19.40
CA ALA A 222 -21.22 -3.18 -17.97
C ALA A 222 -22.11 -4.39 -17.64
N CYS A 223 -23.12 -4.66 -18.48
CA CYS A 223 -24.00 -5.81 -18.32
C CYS A 223 -23.25 -7.13 -18.50
N LEU A 224 -22.50 -7.27 -19.60
CA LEU A 224 -21.77 -8.51 -19.88
C LEU A 224 -20.62 -8.75 -18.91
N GLY A 225 -19.88 -7.72 -18.53
CA GLY A 225 -18.78 -7.83 -17.56
C GLY A 225 -19.24 -8.45 -16.24
N GLY A 226 -20.34 -7.95 -15.67
CA GLY A 226 -20.88 -8.49 -14.42
C GLY A 226 -21.38 -9.95 -14.54
N LEU A 227 -21.78 -10.40 -15.73
CA LEU A 227 -22.14 -11.80 -15.98
C LEU A 227 -20.91 -12.69 -16.14
N VAL A 228 -19.85 -12.21 -16.81
CA VAL A 228 -18.59 -12.95 -16.90
C VAL A 228 -18.04 -13.23 -15.51
N ASP A 229 -17.99 -12.20 -14.65
CA ASP A 229 -17.49 -12.33 -13.28
C ASP A 229 -18.34 -13.32 -12.45
N ARG A 230 -19.67 -13.22 -12.53
CA ARG A 230 -20.60 -14.10 -11.81
C ARG A 230 -20.45 -15.58 -12.17
N HIS A 231 -20.12 -15.86 -13.43
CA HIS A 231 -19.93 -17.22 -13.93
C HIS A 231 -18.46 -17.67 -13.88
N GLU A 232 -17.57 -16.85 -13.32
CA GLU A 232 -16.12 -17.09 -13.22
C GLU A 232 -15.44 -17.31 -14.59
N GLY A 233 -15.99 -16.69 -15.64
CA GLY A 233 -15.37 -16.71 -16.97
C GLY A 233 -14.16 -15.79 -17.03
N THR A 234 -13.18 -16.15 -17.87
CA THR A 234 -12.01 -15.30 -18.15
C THR A 234 -12.30 -14.44 -19.36
N LEU A 235 -12.55 -13.15 -19.12
CA LEU A 235 -12.70 -12.15 -20.18
C LEU A 235 -11.36 -11.94 -20.90
N GLU A 236 -11.20 -12.46 -22.13
CA GLU A 236 -9.96 -12.26 -22.88
C GLU A 236 -9.85 -10.83 -23.42
N ARG A 237 -10.89 -10.36 -24.14
CA ARG A 237 -10.93 -9.03 -24.75
C ARG A 237 -12.33 -8.59 -25.16
N PHE A 238 -12.53 -7.28 -25.20
CA PHE A 238 -13.58 -6.62 -26.00
C PHE A 238 -13.02 -6.24 -27.39
N ILE A 239 -13.81 -6.39 -28.44
CA ILE A 239 -13.53 -5.94 -29.80
C ILE A 239 -14.74 -5.15 -30.30
N GLY A 240 -14.86 -3.87 -29.92
CA GLY A 240 -16.07 -3.10 -30.20
C GLY A 240 -17.27 -3.67 -29.45
N ASP A 241 -18.24 -4.18 -30.21
CA ASP A 241 -19.41 -4.94 -29.73
C ASP A 241 -19.15 -6.45 -29.56
N GLY A 242 -18.02 -6.94 -30.05
CA GLY A 242 -17.58 -8.31 -29.87
C GLY A 242 -16.97 -8.56 -28.48
N LEU A 243 -17.23 -9.73 -27.92
CA LEU A 243 -16.71 -10.17 -26.63
C LEU A 243 -16.24 -11.63 -26.72
N LEU A 244 -15.02 -11.91 -26.24
CA LEU A 244 -14.47 -13.27 -26.14
C LEU A 244 -14.20 -13.63 -24.67
N VAL A 245 -14.84 -14.72 -24.23
CA VAL A 245 -14.71 -15.28 -22.88
C VAL A 245 -14.22 -16.71 -22.96
N VAL A 246 -13.34 -17.08 -22.03
CA VAL A 246 -12.69 -18.39 -21.96
C VAL A 246 -13.01 -19.02 -20.63
N PHE A 247 -13.30 -20.32 -20.62
CA PHE A 247 -13.46 -21.10 -19.41
C PHE A 247 -12.42 -22.22 -19.35
N ASN A 248 -12.14 -22.69 -18.14
CA ASN A 248 -11.10 -23.65 -17.78
C ASN A 248 -9.66 -23.10 -17.91
N ASP A 249 -9.47 -21.81 -18.12
CA ASP A 249 -8.15 -21.20 -18.16
C ASP A 249 -8.22 -19.69 -17.85
N PRO A 250 -7.38 -19.13 -16.96
CA PRO A 250 -6.23 -19.77 -16.32
C PRO A 250 -6.59 -20.73 -15.17
N LEU A 251 -7.78 -20.58 -14.59
CA LEU A 251 -8.27 -21.39 -13.47
C LEU A 251 -8.95 -22.66 -14.00
N PRO A 252 -8.47 -23.86 -13.61
CA PRO A 252 -9.14 -25.11 -13.98
C PRO A 252 -10.56 -25.20 -13.42
N CYS A 253 -11.49 -25.64 -14.27
CA CYS A 253 -12.90 -25.75 -14.00
C CYS A 253 -13.42 -27.01 -14.73
N ALA A 254 -13.89 -28.01 -13.97
CA ALA A 254 -14.37 -29.27 -14.56
C ALA A 254 -15.69 -29.07 -15.33
N ASP A 255 -16.55 -28.19 -14.83
CA ASP A 255 -17.86 -27.82 -15.34
C ASP A 255 -17.83 -26.63 -16.31
N HIS A 256 -16.69 -26.42 -16.98
CA HIS A 256 -16.43 -25.24 -17.81
C HIS A 256 -17.40 -25.08 -18.99
N THR A 257 -18.03 -26.17 -19.44
CA THR A 257 -19.01 -26.11 -20.54
C THR A 257 -20.40 -25.74 -20.02
N GLU A 258 -20.81 -26.31 -18.89
CA GLU A 258 -22.07 -25.93 -18.22
C GLU A 258 -22.06 -24.45 -17.85
N ARG A 259 -20.98 -23.96 -17.23
CA ARG A 259 -20.85 -22.54 -16.85
C ARG A 259 -20.90 -21.61 -18.06
N ALA A 260 -20.22 -21.96 -19.15
CA ALA A 260 -20.24 -21.19 -20.38
C ALA A 260 -21.65 -21.07 -20.97
N VAL A 261 -22.44 -22.15 -20.90
CA VAL A 261 -23.81 -22.19 -21.43
C VAL A 261 -24.77 -21.44 -20.51
N HIS A 262 -24.63 -21.58 -19.19
CA HIS A 262 -25.38 -20.77 -18.22
C HIS A 262 -25.11 -19.28 -18.41
N MET A 263 -23.84 -18.89 -18.56
CA MET A 263 -23.45 -17.52 -18.84
C MET A 263 -24.07 -17.05 -20.17
N ALA A 264 -23.98 -17.84 -21.23
CA ALA A 264 -24.54 -17.47 -22.54
C ALA A 264 -26.06 -17.25 -22.49
N ILE A 265 -26.80 -18.10 -21.77
CA ILE A 265 -28.26 -17.94 -21.57
C ILE A 265 -28.54 -16.64 -20.79
N ALA A 266 -27.83 -16.42 -19.68
CA ALA A 266 -28.00 -15.21 -18.88
C ALA A 266 -27.65 -13.94 -19.67
N MET A 267 -26.60 -13.97 -20.50
CA MET A 267 -26.22 -12.87 -21.39
C MET A 267 -27.30 -12.61 -22.43
N ARG A 268 -27.83 -13.65 -23.08
CA ARG A 268 -28.91 -13.49 -24.06
C ARG A 268 -30.13 -12.83 -23.43
N ASP A 269 -30.55 -13.29 -22.27
CA ASP A 269 -31.77 -12.80 -21.62
C ASP A 269 -31.57 -11.35 -21.14
N ALA A 270 -30.42 -11.04 -20.51
CA ALA A 270 -30.10 -9.69 -20.05
C ALA A 270 -29.93 -8.69 -21.21
N VAL A 271 -29.26 -9.08 -22.30
CA VAL A 271 -29.15 -8.21 -23.49
C VAL A 271 -30.49 -8.10 -24.19
N GLY A 272 -31.35 -9.12 -24.16
CA GLY A 272 -32.73 -9.00 -24.64
C GLY A 272 -33.52 -7.89 -23.94
N GLU A 273 -33.35 -7.73 -22.64
CA GLU A 273 -33.92 -6.60 -21.89
C GLU A 273 -33.32 -5.25 -22.31
N LEU A 274 -32.00 -5.18 -22.52
CA LEU A 274 -31.31 -3.98 -23.02
C LEU A 274 -31.80 -3.59 -24.42
N SER A 275 -31.84 -4.55 -25.34
CA SER A 275 -32.37 -4.41 -26.70
C SER A 275 -33.79 -3.85 -26.71
N ALA A 276 -34.65 -4.30 -25.79
CA ALA A 276 -36.01 -3.74 -25.68
C ALA A 276 -36.02 -2.28 -25.23
N ARG A 277 -35.04 -1.81 -24.44
CA ARG A 277 -34.88 -0.39 -24.07
C ARG A 277 -34.33 0.42 -25.23
N TRP A 278 -33.26 -0.05 -25.88
CA TRP A 278 -32.65 0.61 -27.04
C TRP A 278 -33.65 0.73 -28.20
N GLN A 279 -34.53 -0.26 -28.38
CA GLN A 279 -35.60 -0.19 -29.38
C GLN A 279 -36.57 0.97 -29.11
N ARG A 280 -36.88 1.30 -27.85
CA ARG A 280 -37.72 2.48 -27.52
C ARG A 280 -37.01 3.80 -27.79
N GLN A 281 -35.68 3.79 -27.83
CA GLN A 281 -34.83 4.92 -28.21
C GLN A 281 -34.59 4.95 -29.74
N GLY A 282 -35.15 4.01 -30.50
CA GLY A 282 -35.05 3.95 -31.96
C GLY A 282 -33.93 3.04 -32.49
N HIS A 283 -33.24 2.30 -31.63
CA HIS A 283 -32.12 1.44 -32.04
C HIS A 283 -32.52 -0.03 -32.07
N SER A 284 -32.49 -0.64 -33.26
CA SER A 284 -32.78 -2.05 -33.46
C SER A 284 -31.51 -2.90 -33.35
N LEU A 285 -31.14 -3.24 -32.12
CA LEU A 285 -29.97 -4.05 -31.82
C LEU A 285 -30.38 -5.44 -31.33
N GLY A 286 -29.81 -6.48 -31.92
CA GLY A 286 -29.93 -7.86 -31.44
C GLY A 286 -28.64 -8.36 -30.83
N PHE A 287 -28.60 -9.64 -30.48
CA PHE A 287 -27.44 -10.26 -29.85
C PHE A 287 -27.30 -11.71 -30.28
N GLY A 288 -26.09 -12.15 -30.60
CA GLY A 288 -25.81 -13.53 -30.98
C GLY A 288 -24.61 -14.08 -30.25
N ILE A 289 -24.61 -15.39 -30.03
CA ILE A 289 -23.57 -16.08 -29.26
C ILE A 289 -23.12 -17.33 -30.01
N GLY A 290 -21.82 -17.57 -30.05
CA GLY A 290 -21.18 -18.79 -30.51
C GLY A 290 -20.35 -19.44 -29.41
N ILE A 291 -20.51 -20.75 -29.21
CA ILE A 291 -19.81 -21.53 -28.19
C ILE A 291 -19.05 -22.68 -28.85
N ALA A 292 -17.77 -22.80 -28.55
CA ALA A 292 -16.96 -23.93 -28.99
C ALA A 292 -16.09 -24.51 -27.88
N ARG A 293 -16.00 -25.84 -27.83
CA ARG A 293 -15.11 -26.58 -26.92
C ARG A 293 -14.00 -27.28 -27.69
N GLY A 294 -12.79 -27.25 -27.13
CA GLY A 294 -11.69 -28.09 -27.59
C GLY A 294 -10.34 -27.66 -27.02
N HIS A 295 -9.27 -28.28 -27.52
CA HIS A 295 -7.92 -27.91 -27.11
C HIS A 295 -7.44 -26.66 -27.84
N ALA A 296 -6.92 -25.71 -27.07
CA ALA A 296 -6.26 -24.50 -27.56
C ALA A 296 -4.91 -24.31 -26.86
N THR A 297 -4.10 -23.42 -27.42
CA THR A 297 -2.87 -22.94 -26.80
C THR A 297 -3.18 -21.59 -26.14
N ILE A 298 -2.93 -21.48 -24.84
CA ILE A 298 -3.19 -20.26 -24.06
C ILE A 298 -1.89 -19.78 -23.43
N GLY A 299 -1.73 -18.47 -23.29
CA GLY A 299 -0.63 -17.84 -22.57
C GLY A 299 -0.33 -16.44 -23.08
N LYS A 300 0.83 -15.93 -22.68
CA LYS A 300 1.36 -14.64 -23.13
C LYS A 300 1.74 -14.68 -24.60
N ILE A 301 1.10 -13.81 -25.39
CA ILE A 301 1.38 -13.61 -26.81
C ILE A 301 1.68 -12.13 -27.03
N GLY A 302 2.76 -11.82 -27.76
CA GLY A 302 3.13 -10.46 -28.07
C GLY A 302 4.64 -10.29 -28.16
N PHE A 303 5.10 -9.04 -28.04
CA PHE A 303 6.51 -8.67 -28.05
C PHE A 303 6.85 -7.86 -26.80
N ASP A 304 8.13 -7.52 -26.62
CA ASP A 304 8.70 -6.99 -25.37
C ASP A 304 7.93 -5.80 -24.75
N ARG A 305 7.28 -4.96 -25.56
CA ARG A 305 6.52 -3.78 -25.12
C ARG A 305 5.01 -3.95 -25.09
N ARG A 306 4.47 -5.05 -25.62
CA ARG A 306 3.02 -5.31 -25.64
C ARG A 306 2.78 -6.80 -25.65
N SER A 307 2.15 -7.31 -24.60
CA SER A 307 1.78 -8.70 -24.49
C SER A 307 0.35 -8.82 -24.01
N ASP A 308 -0.42 -9.67 -24.66
CA ASP A 308 -1.78 -10.00 -24.30
C ASP A 308 -1.80 -11.46 -23.80
N TYR A 309 -2.71 -11.76 -22.88
CA TYR A 309 -3.05 -13.13 -22.56
C TYR A 309 -4.14 -13.57 -23.54
N ALA A 310 -3.89 -14.58 -24.37
CA ALA A 310 -4.81 -14.91 -25.45
C ALA A 310 -4.91 -16.42 -25.71
N VAL A 311 -6.08 -16.83 -26.19
CA VAL A 311 -6.35 -18.19 -26.64
C VAL A 311 -6.13 -18.27 -28.15
N ILE A 312 -5.21 -19.13 -28.57
CA ILE A 312 -4.91 -19.40 -29.98
C ILE A 312 -5.32 -20.83 -30.31
N GLY A 313 -6.06 -20.97 -31.41
CA GLY A 313 -6.37 -22.28 -31.98
C GLY A 313 -7.59 -22.26 -32.86
N SER A 314 -8.03 -23.45 -33.27
CA SER A 314 -9.28 -23.62 -34.03
C SER A 314 -10.53 -23.34 -33.19
N VAL A 315 -10.45 -23.47 -31.86
CA VAL A 315 -11.58 -23.30 -30.93
C VAL A 315 -12.13 -21.86 -30.91
N PRO A 316 -11.32 -20.82 -30.63
CA PRO A 316 -11.82 -19.43 -30.67
C PRO A 316 -12.30 -19.03 -32.07
N ASN A 317 -11.65 -19.51 -33.13
CA ASN A 317 -12.10 -19.29 -34.50
C ASN A 317 -13.47 -19.93 -34.77
N LEU A 318 -13.71 -21.14 -34.26
CA LEU A 318 -14.99 -21.83 -34.40
C LEU A 318 -16.09 -21.10 -33.62
N ALA A 319 -15.82 -20.67 -32.38
CA ALA A 319 -16.76 -19.89 -31.58
C ALA A 319 -17.16 -18.58 -32.30
N ALA A 320 -16.18 -17.85 -32.83
CA ALA A 320 -16.44 -16.63 -33.60
C ALA A 320 -17.30 -16.90 -34.85
N ARG A 321 -17.02 -17.97 -35.62
CA ARG A 321 -17.82 -18.31 -36.81
C ARG A 321 -19.22 -18.80 -36.48
N LEU A 322 -19.39 -19.51 -35.37
CA LEU A 322 -20.72 -19.87 -34.87
C LEU A 322 -21.48 -18.63 -34.42
N CYS A 323 -20.78 -17.66 -33.80
CA CYS A 323 -21.38 -16.37 -33.51
C CYS A 323 -21.81 -15.70 -34.81
N ASP A 324 -20.95 -15.56 -35.83
CA ASP A 324 -21.31 -14.91 -37.10
C ASP A 324 -22.62 -15.45 -37.74
N GLU A 325 -22.88 -16.75 -37.64
CA GLU A 325 -24.09 -17.41 -38.15
C GLU A 325 -25.32 -17.30 -37.23
N ALA A 326 -25.13 -16.96 -35.95
CA ALA A 326 -26.20 -16.87 -34.96
C ALA A 326 -27.11 -15.66 -35.25
N LYS A 327 -28.42 -15.90 -35.43
CA LYS A 327 -29.42 -14.82 -35.54
C LYS A 327 -29.62 -14.13 -34.19
N ALA A 328 -30.31 -13.00 -34.19
CA ALA A 328 -30.66 -12.29 -32.96
C ALA A 328 -31.41 -13.21 -31.98
N GLY A 329 -30.87 -13.35 -30.76
CA GLY A 329 -31.37 -14.22 -29.70
C GLY A 329 -30.88 -15.67 -29.76
N GLN A 330 -30.06 -16.07 -30.75
CA GLN A 330 -29.58 -17.45 -30.86
C GLN A 330 -28.25 -17.69 -30.15
N ILE A 331 -28.11 -18.91 -29.64
CA ILE A 331 -26.88 -19.40 -28.99
C ILE A 331 -26.45 -20.65 -29.74
N LEU A 332 -25.43 -20.54 -30.59
CA LEU A 332 -24.96 -21.65 -31.40
C LEU A 332 -23.77 -22.36 -30.76
N ALA A 333 -23.91 -23.64 -30.47
CA ALA A 333 -22.85 -24.47 -29.91
C ALA A 333 -22.29 -25.45 -30.95
N SER A 334 -20.98 -25.66 -30.93
CA SER A 334 -20.34 -26.74 -31.69
C SER A 334 -20.72 -28.10 -31.11
N GLN A 335 -20.66 -29.15 -31.94
CA GLN A 335 -20.94 -30.52 -31.48
C GLN A 335 -20.15 -30.94 -30.22
N ARG A 336 -18.87 -30.55 -30.14
CA ARG A 336 -18.03 -30.86 -28.95
C ARG A 336 -18.48 -30.12 -27.69
N ALA A 337 -19.02 -28.90 -27.84
CA ALA A 337 -19.60 -28.17 -26.72
C ALA A 337 -20.97 -28.74 -26.32
N PHE A 338 -21.73 -29.26 -27.28
CA PHE A 338 -23.08 -29.78 -27.06
C PHE A 338 -23.12 -31.16 -26.36
N ILE A 339 -22.29 -32.12 -26.78
CA ILE A 339 -22.27 -33.49 -26.22
C ILE A 339 -22.32 -33.56 -24.67
N PRO A 340 -21.48 -32.83 -23.90
CA PRO A 340 -21.50 -32.92 -22.44
C PRO A 340 -22.77 -32.34 -21.79
N ILE A 341 -23.46 -31.41 -22.47
CA ILE A 341 -24.62 -30.69 -21.93
C ILE A 341 -25.96 -31.18 -22.48
N GLU A 342 -25.96 -32.06 -23.48
CA GLU A 342 -27.16 -32.55 -24.17
C GLU A 342 -28.30 -32.96 -23.23
N PRO A 343 -28.06 -33.66 -22.09
CA PRO A 343 -29.13 -34.03 -21.16
C PRO A 343 -29.77 -32.86 -20.41
N TYR A 344 -29.08 -31.71 -20.35
CA TYR A 344 -29.44 -30.58 -19.48
C TYR A 344 -29.94 -29.36 -20.26
N VAL A 345 -30.06 -29.44 -21.58
CA VAL A 345 -30.51 -28.31 -22.40
C VAL A 345 -31.62 -28.69 -23.36
N GLU A 346 -32.51 -27.75 -23.62
CA GLU A 346 -33.38 -27.80 -24.79
C GLU A 346 -32.61 -27.19 -25.97
N ALA A 347 -32.26 -28.00 -26.97
CA ALA A 347 -31.52 -27.55 -28.14
C ALA A 347 -32.13 -28.07 -29.45
N ARG A 348 -31.94 -27.31 -30.54
CA ARG A 348 -32.38 -27.67 -31.90
C ARG A 348 -31.17 -27.89 -32.79
N PRO A 349 -31.04 -29.04 -33.48
CA PRO A 349 -29.97 -29.23 -34.45
C PRO A 349 -30.20 -28.32 -35.67
N LEU A 350 -29.17 -27.59 -36.08
CA LEU A 350 -29.19 -26.75 -37.29
C LEU A 350 -28.61 -27.46 -38.52
N GLY A 351 -28.17 -28.71 -38.36
CA GLY A 351 -27.46 -29.46 -39.39
C GLY A 351 -26.01 -29.02 -39.53
N GLU A 352 -25.44 -29.23 -40.72
CA GLU A 352 -24.05 -28.90 -41.01
C GLU A 352 -23.92 -27.48 -41.59
N LEU A 353 -23.21 -26.60 -40.87
CA LEU A 353 -22.91 -25.25 -41.30
C LEU A 353 -21.56 -25.19 -42.05
N LYS A 354 -21.54 -24.50 -43.19
CA LYS A 354 -20.30 -24.25 -43.93
C LYS A 354 -19.67 -22.94 -43.45
N LEU A 355 -18.80 -23.07 -42.44
CA LEU A 355 -18.16 -21.92 -41.80
C LEU A 355 -16.91 -21.45 -42.55
N LYS A 356 -16.73 -20.13 -42.66
CA LYS A 356 -15.55 -19.52 -43.28
C LYS A 356 -14.26 -19.96 -42.59
N GLY A 357 -13.32 -20.51 -43.37
CA GLY A 357 -12.02 -20.98 -42.89
C GLY A 357 -12.00 -22.44 -42.41
N PHE A 358 -13.13 -23.15 -42.48
CA PHE A 358 -13.22 -24.58 -42.18
C PHE A 358 -13.44 -25.39 -43.47
N HIS A 359 -12.63 -26.43 -43.68
CA HIS A 359 -12.71 -27.26 -44.89
C HIS A 359 -13.90 -28.23 -44.87
N ARG A 360 -14.36 -28.64 -43.69
CA ARG A 360 -15.49 -29.55 -43.52
C ARG A 360 -16.67 -28.78 -42.92
N PRO A 361 -17.90 -29.06 -43.37
CA PRO A 361 -19.09 -28.58 -42.70
C PRO A 361 -19.09 -29.01 -41.23
N MET A 362 -19.59 -28.13 -40.35
CA MET A 362 -19.57 -28.34 -38.90
C MET A 362 -20.99 -28.43 -38.36
N ALA A 363 -21.30 -29.48 -37.61
CA ALA A 363 -22.58 -29.60 -36.94
C ALA A 363 -22.72 -28.53 -35.83
N ALA A 364 -23.85 -27.84 -35.84
CA ALA A 364 -24.18 -26.80 -34.87
C ALA A 364 -25.56 -27.02 -34.24
N PHE A 365 -25.70 -26.57 -33.00
CA PHE A 365 -26.90 -26.73 -32.19
C PHE A 365 -27.32 -25.38 -31.64
N ASP A 366 -28.59 -25.01 -31.81
CA ASP A 366 -29.18 -23.80 -31.23
C ASP A 366 -29.71 -24.12 -29.83
N ILE A 367 -29.10 -23.54 -28.80
CA ILE A 367 -29.48 -23.76 -27.39
C ILE A 367 -30.59 -22.77 -27.01
N ALA A 368 -31.77 -23.31 -26.69
CA ALA A 368 -32.93 -22.50 -26.31
C ALA A 368 -32.95 -22.17 -24.81
N ARG A 369 -32.74 -23.16 -23.94
CA ARG A 369 -32.72 -22.97 -22.48
C ARG A 369 -32.07 -24.13 -21.74
N TRP A 370 -31.74 -23.90 -20.47
CA TRP A 370 -31.33 -24.93 -19.53
C TRP A 370 -32.56 -25.65 -18.96
N LEU A 371 -32.46 -26.97 -18.80
CA LEU A 371 -33.46 -27.83 -18.17
C LEU A 371 -33.06 -28.01 -16.71
N THR A 372 -33.91 -27.52 -15.80
CA THR A 372 -33.80 -27.72 -14.35
C THR A 372 -34.06 -29.15 -13.93
#